data_AF-A0A816AW95-F1
#
_entry.id   AF-A0A816AW95-F1
#
_cell.length_a   1.000
_cell.length_b   1.000
_cell.length_c   1.000
_cell.angle_alpha   90.00
_cell.angle_beta   90.00
_cell.angle_gamma   90.00
#
_symmetry.space_group_name_H-M   'P 1'
#
loop_
_entity.id
_entity.type
_entity.pdbx_description
1 polymer ?
#
loop_
_entity_poly.entity_id
_entity_poly.type
_entity_poly.pdbx_seq_one_letter_code
_entity_poly.pdbx_strand_id
1 'polypeptide(L)'
;MPEMDHLKSKNQYWLPNLRSWATDGTKRPLLSDSKERNIFLMGPPGAGKTTVAKVLGKLLEKHVMDIDDDWLEIHWKTSVADKLAELGDEGFLEAEGEEMLKFQKKNYVVSLTGSNALHSRSMEHLSKSGIFIYLDVPTSLILSRCKLMKIDRIVGQSTKSLADILAYRQ
;
A
#
# COMPACT_ATOMS: atom_id res chain seq x y z
N MET A 1 24.92 7.80 22.94
CA MET A 1 24.05 7.20 21.91
C MET A 1 22.75 8.01 21.80
N PRO A 2 22.77 9.19 21.17
CA PRO A 2 21.59 9.73 20.50
C PRO A 2 21.62 9.19 19.06
N GLU A 3 20.55 8.89 18.34
CA GLU A 3 19.46 9.80 18.00
C GLU A 3 18.47 8.91 17.21
N MET A 4 17.40 8.43 17.84
CA MET A 4 16.23 7.82 17.16
C MET A 4 14.95 8.56 17.58
N ASP A 5 15.09 9.81 18.02
CA ASP A 5 13.97 10.68 18.40
C ASP A 5 13.26 11.29 17.20
N HIS A 6 13.85 11.26 16.00
CA HIS A 6 13.23 11.77 14.77
C HIS A 6 12.14 10.86 14.17
N LEU A 7 12.00 9.62 14.66
CA LEU A 7 10.87 8.74 14.33
C LEU A 7 9.73 8.81 15.35
N LYS A 8 9.87 9.53 16.48
CA LYS A 8 8.80 9.60 17.49
C LYS A 8 7.65 10.57 17.14
N SER A 9 7.78 11.39 16.09
CA SER A 9 6.76 12.39 15.71
C SER A 9 5.79 11.94 14.60
N LYS A 10 5.90 10.71 14.11
CA LYS A 10 5.25 10.28 12.85
C LYS A 10 3.98 9.44 13.04
N ASN A 11 3.16 9.74 14.05
CA ASN A 11 1.78 9.22 14.20
C ASN A 11 0.79 9.84 13.17
N GLN A 12 1.28 10.38 12.05
CA GLN A 12 0.58 11.34 11.19
C GLN A 12 0.46 10.91 9.71
N TYR A 13 0.74 9.65 9.35
CA TYR A 13 0.89 9.29 7.93
C TYR A 13 -0.37 8.74 7.27
N TRP A 14 -1.16 7.92 7.98
CA TRP A 14 -2.32 7.24 7.38
C TRP A 14 -3.55 8.15 7.38
N LEU A 15 -4.14 8.43 8.55
CA LEU A 15 -5.46 9.09 8.63
C LEU A 15 -5.50 10.56 8.18
N PRO A 16 -4.50 11.43 8.46
CA PRO A 16 -4.56 12.84 8.07
C PRO A 16 -4.45 13.04 6.54
N ASN A 17 -3.58 12.27 5.87
CA ASN A 17 -3.39 12.36 4.42
C ASN A 17 -4.42 11.53 3.66
N LEU A 18 -4.93 10.43 4.23
CA LEU A 18 -6.02 9.67 3.64
C LEU A 18 -7.26 10.52 3.45
N ARG A 19 -7.59 11.45 4.37
CA ARG A 19 -8.70 12.40 4.18
C ARG A 19 -8.45 13.41 3.05
N SER A 20 -7.19 13.73 2.76
CA SER A 20 -6.85 14.61 1.63
C SER A 20 -6.95 13.91 0.28
N TRP A 21 -6.79 12.58 0.25
CA TRP A 21 -6.87 11.75 -0.96
C TRP A 21 -8.22 11.03 -1.12
N ALA A 22 -8.97 10.85 -0.03
CA ALA A 22 -10.31 10.32 -0.03
C ALA A 22 -11.27 11.42 -0.47
N THR A 23 -11.80 11.28 -1.68
CA THR A 23 -12.96 12.06 -2.10
C THR A 23 -14.11 11.75 -1.17
N ASP A 24 -14.77 12.79 -0.65
CA ASP A 24 -16.08 12.68 -0.01
C ASP A 24 -17.00 11.83 -0.91
N GLY A 25 -17.34 10.62 -0.47
CA GLY A 25 -18.16 9.68 -1.23
C GLY A 25 -19.58 10.18 -1.54
N THR A 26 -19.99 11.31 -0.95
CA THR A 26 -21.26 12.00 -1.27
C THR A 26 -21.12 13.00 -2.43
N LYS A 27 -19.90 13.46 -2.72
CA LYS A 27 -19.60 14.23 -3.93
C LYS A 27 -19.23 13.25 -5.03
N ARG A 28 -20.21 12.87 -5.86
CA ARG A 28 -19.96 12.09 -7.09
C ARG A 28 -18.80 12.73 -7.86
N PRO A 29 -17.61 12.12 -7.96
CA PRO A 29 -16.82 12.37 -9.15
C PRO A 29 -17.65 11.73 -10.26
N LEU A 30 -18.04 12.52 -11.26
CA LEU A 30 -18.82 12.09 -12.40
C LEU A 30 -18.33 10.71 -12.87
N LEU A 31 -19.11 9.66 -12.58
CA LEU A 31 -18.81 8.25 -12.91
C LEU A 31 -18.75 8.01 -14.43
N SER A 32 -18.91 9.05 -15.25
CA SER A 32 -18.84 9.01 -16.70
C SER A 32 -17.45 8.60 -17.22
N ASP A 33 -16.37 8.82 -16.47
CA ASP A 33 -14.99 8.39 -16.84
C ASP A 33 -14.45 7.21 -16.01
N SER A 34 -15.31 6.55 -15.24
CA SER A 34 -14.92 5.51 -14.26
C SER A 34 -14.24 4.27 -14.86
N LYS A 35 -14.41 4.02 -16.16
CA LYS A 35 -13.82 2.86 -16.82
C LYS A 35 -12.30 2.97 -16.93
N GLU A 36 -11.73 4.16 -17.11
CA GLU A 36 -10.27 4.30 -17.21
C GLU A 36 -9.57 4.51 -15.86
N ARG A 37 -10.27 4.96 -14.82
CA ARG A 37 -9.64 5.23 -13.52
C ARG A 37 -9.25 3.94 -12.79
N ASN A 38 -8.15 4.02 -12.05
CA ASN A 38 -7.69 2.94 -11.18
C ASN A 38 -8.38 2.97 -9.82
N ILE A 39 -8.43 1.81 -9.16
CA ILE A 39 -8.83 1.65 -7.76
C ILE A 39 -7.62 1.10 -7.01
N PHE A 40 -7.08 1.87 -6.08
CA PHE A 40 -5.95 1.49 -5.26
C PHE A 40 -6.44 1.00 -3.89
N LEU A 41 -6.18 -0.26 -3.57
CA LEU A 41 -6.50 -0.85 -2.28
C LEU A 41 -5.31 -0.71 -1.34
N MET A 42 -5.57 -0.10 -0.19
CA MET A 42 -4.61 0.09 0.90
C MET A 42 -5.07 -0.64 2.15
N GLY A 43 -4.13 -0.85 3.06
CA GLY A 43 -4.38 -1.53 4.33
C GLY A 43 -3.22 -2.45 4.71
N PRO A 44 -3.18 -2.91 5.96
CA PRO A 44 -2.09 -3.74 6.45
C PRO A 44 -2.00 -5.09 5.70
N PRO A 45 -0.84 -5.76 5.74
CA PRO A 45 -0.74 -7.18 5.36
C PRO A 45 -1.82 -7.99 6.10
N GLY A 46 -2.46 -8.95 5.42
CA GLY A 46 -3.57 -9.73 6.00
C GLY A 46 -4.95 -9.06 5.99
N ALA A 47 -5.07 -7.80 5.53
CA ALA A 47 -6.37 -7.12 5.38
C ALA A 47 -7.24 -7.73 4.27
N GLY A 48 -6.65 -8.52 3.36
CA GLY A 48 -7.35 -9.15 2.26
C GLY A 48 -7.38 -8.33 0.96
N LYS A 49 -6.45 -7.38 0.79
CA LYS A 49 -6.34 -6.51 -0.39
C LYS A 49 -6.39 -7.29 -1.70
N THR A 50 -5.53 -8.30 -1.87
CA THR A 50 -5.49 -9.15 -3.08
C THR A 50 -6.81 -9.92 -3.29
N THR A 51 -7.47 -10.37 -2.23
CA THR A 51 -8.78 -11.04 -2.32
C THR A 51 -9.87 -10.07 -2.78
N VAL A 52 -9.94 -8.88 -2.17
CA VAL A 52 -10.89 -7.83 -2.55
C VAL A 52 -10.61 -7.34 -3.97
N ALA A 53 -9.34 -7.21 -4.37
CA ALA A 53 -8.95 -6.79 -5.71
C ALA A 53 -9.50 -7.73 -6.79
N LYS A 54 -9.39 -9.05 -6.57
CA LYS A 54 -9.94 -10.07 -7.48
C LYS A 54 -11.46 -9.98 -7.63
N VAL A 55 -12.17 -9.79 -6.51
CA VAL A 55 -13.64 -9.65 -6.51
C VAL A 55 -14.05 -8.37 -7.22
N LEU A 56 -13.45 -7.23 -6.88
CA LEU A 56 -13.75 -5.93 -7.49
C LEU A 56 -13.40 -5.90 -8.98
N GLY A 57 -12.25 -6.45 -9.37
CA GLY A 57 -11.84 -6.53 -10.77
C GLY A 57 -12.87 -7.27 -11.63
N LYS A 58 -13.39 -8.40 -11.12
CA LYS A 58 -14.45 -9.15 -11.81
C LYS A 58 -15.76 -8.36 -11.89
N LEU A 59 -16.19 -7.73 -10.81
CA LEU A 59 -17.46 -7.00 -10.75
C LEU A 59 -17.46 -5.73 -11.60
N LEU A 60 -16.30 -5.09 -11.73
CA LEU A 60 -16.13 -3.80 -12.41
C LEU A 60 -15.47 -3.92 -13.79
N GLU A 61 -15.22 -5.15 -14.26
CA GLU A 61 -14.53 -5.43 -15.52
C GLU A 61 -13.16 -4.73 -15.64
N LYS A 62 -12.40 -4.74 -14.55
CA LYS A 62 -11.06 -4.14 -14.44
C LYS A 62 -9.98 -5.20 -14.33
N HIS A 63 -8.79 -4.88 -14.84
CA HIS A 63 -7.62 -5.72 -14.60
C HIS A 63 -7.24 -5.69 -13.11
N VAL A 64 -6.55 -6.71 -12.64
CA VAL A 64 -6.12 -6.83 -11.24
C VAL A 64 -4.61 -6.94 -11.21
N MET A 65 -3.99 -6.25 -10.26
CA MET A 65 -2.54 -6.22 -10.08
C MET A 65 -2.20 -6.18 -8.60
N ASP A 66 -1.24 -7.00 -8.18
CA ASP A 66 -0.53 -6.84 -6.90
C ASP A 66 0.78 -6.09 -7.16
N ILE A 67 1.03 -4.98 -6.46
CA ILE A 67 2.15 -4.11 -6.81
C ILE A 67 3.50 -4.78 -6.54
N ASP A 68 3.59 -5.66 -5.54
CA ASP A 68 4.82 -6.35 -5.21
C ASP A 68 5.16 -7.31 -6.37
N ASP A 69 4.29 -8.29 -6.62
CA ASP A 69 4.56 -9.39 -7.55
C ASP A 69 4.45 -8.96 -9.03
N ASP A 70 3.45 -8.15 -9.39
CA ASP A 70 3.10 -7.85 -10.79
C ASP A 70 3.71 -6.54 -11.31
N TRP A 71 4.38 -5.75 -10.47
CA TRP A 71 5.03 -4.49 -10.87
C TRP A 71 6.48 -4.40 -10.39
N LEU A 72 6.70 -4.43 -9.08
CA LEU A 72 8.03 -4.22 -8.50
C LEU A 72 9.00 -5.35 -8.86
N GLU A 73 8.62 -6.62 -8.65
CA GLU A 73 9.52 -7.75 -8.96
C GLU A 73 9.90 -7.81 -10.46
N ILE A 74 8.96 -7.46 -11.34
CA ILE A 74 9.19 -7.41 -12.79
C ILE A 74 10.19 -6.30 -13.14
N HIS A 75 10.02 -5.11 -12.55
CA HIS A 75 10.84 -3.94 -12.85
C HIS A 75 12.22 -3.99 -12.21
N TRP A 76 12.33 -4.56 -11.00
CA TRP A 76 13.62 -4.74 -10.30
C TRP A 76 14.37 -5.99 -10.71
N LYS A 77 13.70 -6.95 -11.39
CA LYS A 77 14.27 -8.25 -11.77
C LYS A 77 14.83 -9.04 -10.57
N THR A 78 14.27 -8.80 -9.40
CA THR A 78 14.59 -9.46 -8.14
C THR A 78 13.36 -9.46 -7.25
N SER A 79 13.31 -10.34 -6.25
CA SER A 79 12.17 -10.37 -5.34
C SER A 79 12.10 -9.11 -4.47
N VAL A 80 10.90 -8.73 -4.04
CA VAL A 80 10.72 -7.61 -3.09
C VAL A 80 11.47 -7.88 -1.78
N ALA A 81 11.52 -9.15 -1.35
CA ALA A 81 12.24 -9.57 -0.15
C ALA A 81 13.75 -9.37 -0.27
N ASP A 82 14.34 -9.79 -1.40
CA ASP A 82 15.77 -9.60 -1.66
C ASP A 82 16.09 -8.11 -1.79
N LYS A 83 15.20 -7.34 -2.42
CA LYS A 83 15.39 -5.89 -2.57
C LYS A 83 15.38 -5.17 -1.21
N LEU A 84 14.48 -5.58 -0.32
CA LEU A 84 14.41 -5.09 1.04
C LEU A 84 15.68 -5.49 1.84
N ALA A 85 16.16 -6.71 1.68
CA ALA A 85 17.38 -7.17 2.34
C ALA A 85 18.64 -6.42 1.86
N GLU A 86 18.68 -6.06 0.56
CA GLU A 86 19.78 -5.30 -0.06
C GLU A 86 19.81 -3.84 0.42
N LEU A 87 18.66 -3.16 0.41
CA LEU A 87 18.58 -1.70 0.61
C LEU A 87 18.27 -1.28 2.05
N GLY A 88 17.79 -2.20 2.88
CA GLY A 88 17.22 -1.88 4.19
C GLY A 88 15.91 -1.09 4.09
N ASP A 89 15.30 -0.80 5.24
CA ASP A 89 13.95 -0.20 5.30
C ASP A 89 13.87 1.17 4.58
N GLU A 90 14.80 2.09 4.83
CA GLU A 90 14.76 3.44 4.25
C GLU A 90 15.06 3.45 2.74
N GLY A 91 16.09 2.72 2.31
CA GLY A 91 16.44 2.61 0.89
C GLY A 91 15.36 1.91 0.08
N PHE A 92 14.68 0.93 0.66
CA PHE A 92 13.53 0.26 0.05
C PHE A 92 12.37 1.24 -0.17
N LEU A 93 12.03 2.07 0.83
CA LEU A 93 10.92 3.04 0.70
C LEU A 93 11.16 4.05 -0.44
N GLU A 94 12.38 4.54 -0.60
CA GLU A 94 12.74 5.44 -1.70
C GLU A 94 12.68 4.72 -3.05
N ALA A 95 13.29 3.52 -3.14
CA ALA A 95 13.29 2.74 -4.37
C ALA A 95 11.87 2.34 -4.83
N GLU A 96 11.02 1.94 -3.88
CA GLU A 96 9.61 1.64 -4.11
C GLU A 96 8.86 2.89 -4.59
N GLY A 97 9.06 4.03 -3.91
CA GLY A 97 8.48 5.31 -4.26
C GLY A 97 8.81 5.76 -5.68
N GLU A 98 10.09 5.68 -6.06
CA GLU A 98 10.58 6.03 -7.40
C GLU A 98 10.02 5.11 -8.49
N GLU A 99 9.85 3.82 -8.21
CA GLU A 99 9.22 2.91 -9.17
C GLU A 99 7.73 3.18 -9.33
N MET A 100 7.04 3.59 -8.25
CA MET A 100 5.64 3.98 -8.30
C MET A 100 5.38 5.28 -9.05
N LEU A 101 6.36 6.21 -9.13
CA LEU A 101 6.25 7.40 -9.98
C LEU A 101 6.19 7.06 -11.48
N LYS A 102 6.67 5.87 -11.87
CA LYS A 102 6.62 5.39 -13.26
C LYS A 102 5.31 4.67 -13.58
N PHE A 103 4.46 4.43 -12.59
CA PHE A 103 3.19 3.74 -12.77
C PHE A 103 2.22 4.58 -13.62
N GLN A 104 1.85 4.07 -14.79
CA GLN A 104 0.96 4.77 -15.75
C GLN A 104 -0.20 3.90 -16.27
N LYS A 105 -0.42 2.72 -15.69
CA LYS A 105 -1.52 1.83 -16.09
C LYS A 105 -2.88 2.46 -15.79
N LYS A 106 -3.90 2.07 -16.54
CA LYS A 106 -5.29 2.53 -16.42
C LYS A 106 -6.25 1.34 -16.44
N ASN A 107 -7.43 1.51 -15.85
CA ASN A 107 -8.44 0.46 -15.71
C ASN A 107 -7.99 -0.75 -14.86
N TYR A 108 -7.26 -0.50 -13.76
CA TYR A 108 -6.82 -1.53 -12.82
C TYR A 108 -7.45 -1.38 -11.43
N VAL A 109 -7.64 -2.52 -10.75
CA VAL A 109 -7.71 -2.61 -9.29
C VAL A 109 -6.34 -3.08 -8.79
N VAL A 110 -5.67 -2.23 -8.03
CA VAL A 110 -4.28 -2.42 -7.61
C VAL A 110 -4.23 -2.65 -6.11
N SER A 111 -3.68 -3.79 -5.68
CA SER A 111 -3.32 -4.05 -4.29
C SER A 111 -1.96 -3.39 -4.02
N LEU A 112 -1.93 -2.35 -3.19
CA LEU A 112 -0.70 -1.68 -2.78
C LEU A 112 -0.07 -2.41 -1.59
N THR A 113 1.24 -2.27 -1.39
CA THR A 113 1.91 -2.72 -0.18
C THR A 113 1.67 -1.74 0.99
N GLY A 114 1.91 -2.22 2.21
CA GLY A 114 1.81 -1.40 3.42
C GLY A 114 2.85 -0.27 3.49
N SER A 115 3.92 -0.33 2.69
CA SER A 115 4.96 0.70 2.60
C SER A 115 4.62 1.85 1.67
N ASN A 116 3.81 1.65 0.62
CA ASN A 116 3.59 2.67 -0.42
C ASN A 116 3.06 4.00 0.13
N ALA A 117 2.18 3.94 1.13
CA ALA A 117 1.60 5.13 1.75
C ALA A 117 2.63 6.02 2.48
N LEU A 118 3.83 5.50 2.73
CA LEU A 118 4.91 6.23 3.41
C LEU A 118 5.68 7.15 2.46
N HIS A 119 5.52 7.01 1.14
CA HIS A 119 6.17 7.85 0.15
C HIS A 119 5.19 8.84 -0.48
N SER A 120 5.22 10.11 -0.05
CA SER A 120 4.18 11.10 -0.37
C SER A 120 4.08 11.43 -1.86
N ARG A 121 5.20 11.53 -2.57
CA ARG A 121 5.23 11.88 -4.01
C ARG A 121 4.58 10.81 -4.88
N SER A 122 4.81 9.53 -4.57
CA SER A 122 4.18 8.43 -5.30
C SER A 122 2.67 8.42 -5.05
N MET A 123 2.23 8.67 -3.82
CA MET A 123 0.80 8.75 -3.51
C MET A 123 0.09 9.89 -4.24
N GLU A 124 0.71 11.08 -4.33
CA GLU A 124 0.19 12.20 -5.12
C GLU A 124 0.15 11.89 -6.63
N HIS A 125 1.17 11.18 -7.14
CA HIS A 125 1.17 10.73 -8.53
C HIS A 125 0.01 9.76 -8.81
N LEU A 126 -0.16 8.75 -7.95
CA LEU A 126 -1.22 7.75 -8.11
C LEU A 126 -2.63 8.35 -7.96
N SER A 127 -2.83 9.34 -7.09
CA SER A 127 -4.13 10.00 -6.89
C SER A 127 -4.67 10.68 -8.15
N LYS A 128 -3.79 11.07 -9.08
CA LYS A 128 -4.16 11.63 -10.39
C LYS A 128 -4.83 10.57 -11.27
N SER A 129 -4.44 9.30 -11.14
CA SER A 129 -4.89 8.20 -11.99
C SER A 129 -6.07 7.38 -11.43
N GLY A 130 -6.46 7.59 -10.17
CA GLY A 130 -7.45 6.72 -9.52
C GLY A 130 -8.00 7.22 -8.21
N ILE A 131 -8.67 6.33 -7.50
CA ILE A 131 -9.17 6.54 -6.14
C ILE A 131 -8.54 5.53 -5.18
N PHE A 132 -8.48 5.91 -3.90
CA PHE A 132 -7.95 5.08 -2.84
C PHE A 132 -9.06 4.51 -1.96
N ILE A 133 -8.98 3.22 -1.66
CA ILE A 133 -9.86 2.52 -0.73
C ILE A 133 -9.01 1.87 0.35
N TYR A 134 -9.22 2.24 1.60
CA TYR A 134 -8.56 1.62 2.74
C TYR A 134 -9.42 0.49 3.31
N LEU A 135 -8.86 -0.72 3.40
CA LEU A 135 -9.51 -1.86 4.05
C LEU A 135 -9.25 -1.80 5.55
N ASP A 136 -10.18 -1.17 6.26
CA ASP A 136 -10.16 -1.07 7.72
C ASP A 136 -10.58 -2.41 8.34
N VAL A 137 -9.59 -3.15 8.84
CA VAL A 137 -9.76 -4.47 9.43
C VAL A 137 -9.17 -4.45 10.83
N PRO A 138 -9.90 -4.91 11.87
CA PRO A 138 -9.41 -4.93 13.24
C PRO A 138 -8.05 -5.62 13.37
N THR A 139 -7.13 -4.99 14.12
CA THR A 139 -5.76 -5.48 14.32
C THR A 139 -5.70 -6.90 14.87
N SER A 140 -6.65 -7.28 15.75
CA SER A 140 -6.75 -8.65 16.28
C SER A 140 -7.00 -9.70 15.19
N LEU A 141 -7.82 -9.38 14.19
CA LEU A 141 -8.08 -10.23 13.03
C LEU A 141 -6.87 -10.26 12.08
N ILE A 142 -6.22 -9.12 11.85
CA ILE A 142 -4.98 -9.05 11.07
C ILE A 142 -3.90 -9.97 11.66
N LEU A 143 -3.64 -9.85 12.97
CA LEU A 143 -2.64 -10.67 13.66
C LEU A 143 -2.98 -12.16 13.57
N SER A 144 -4.26 -12.52 13.72
CA SER A 144 -4.71 -13.92 13.61
C SER A 144 -4.49 -14.48 12.21
N ARG A 145 -4.77 -13.69 11.16
CA ARG A 145 -4.53 -14.08 9.76
C ARG A 145 -3.04 -14.20 9.46
N CYS A 146 -2.22 -13.23 9.87
CA CYS A 146 -0.79 -13.24 9.60
C CYS A 146 -0.07 -14.42 10.27
N LYS A 147 -0.50 -14.85 11.47
CA LYS A 147 0.03 -16.06 12.13
C LYS A 147 -0.17 -17.33 11.31
N LEU A 148 -1.28 -17.43 10.57
CA LEU A 148 -1.58 -18.58 9.71
C LEU A 148 -0.82 -18.54 8.38
N MET A 149 -0.37 -17.35 7.96
CA MET A 149 0.19 -17.11 6.62
C MET A 149 1.71 -17.16 6.53
N LYS A 150 2.47 -17.27 7.65
CA LYS A 150 3.95 -17.20 7.69
C LYS A 150 4.51 -16.08 6.78
N ILE A 151 4.21 -14.83 7.13
CA ILE A 151 4.57 -13.67 6.32
C ILE A 151 5.99 -13.20 6.68
N ASP A 152 6.89 -13.24 5.68
CA ASP A 152 8.31 -12.88 5.82
C ASP A 152 8.66 -11.55 5.11
N ARG A 153 7.67 -10.86 4.54
CA ARG A 153 7.84 -9.73 3.59
C ARG A 153 7.31 -8.39 4.12
N ILE A 154 7.54 -8.04 5.40
CA ILE A 154 7.03 -6.78 5.98
C ILE A 154 8.17 -5.83 6.36
N VAL A 155 8.18 -4.65 5.75
CA VAL A 155 9.09 -3.54 6.10
C VAL A 155 8.97 -3.18 7.59
N GLY A 156 10.11 -3.16 8.29
CA GLY A 156 10.22 -2.94 9.74
C GLY A 156 10.05 -4.19 10.63
N GLN A 157 9.74 -5.36 10.07
CA GLN A 157 9.56 -6.61 10.86
C GLN A 157 10.88 -7.18 11.38
N SER A 158 12.00 -6.80 10.78
CA SER A 158 13.35 -7.12 11.25
C SER A 158 13.70 -6.46 12.59
N THR A 159 13.04 -5.35 12.92
CA THR A 159 13.36 -4.53 14.11
C THR A 159 12.22 -4.46 15.13
N LYS A 160 10.97 -4.72 14.72
CA LYS A 160 9.77 -4.62 15.58
C LYS A 160 8.79 -5.75 15.33
N SER A 161 8.00 -6.10 16.35
CA SER A 161 6.93 -7.09 16.17
C SER A 161 5.85 -6.55 15.22
N LEU A 162 5.14 -7.45 14.52
CA LEU A 162 4.03 -7.05 13.66
C LEU A 162 2.95 -6.26 14.43
N ALA A 163 2.75 -6.56 15.72
CA ALA A 163 1.81 -5.82 16.55
C ALA A 163 2.26 -4.36 16.76
N ASP A 164 3.56 -4.13 16.99
CA ASP A 164 4.11 -2.79 17.16
C ASP A 164 4.04 -1.99 15.85
N ILE A 165 4.29 -2.65 14.72
CA ILE A 165 4.16 -2.05 13.39
C ILE A 165 2.70 -1.64 13.13
N LEU A 166 1.73 -2.49 13.47
CA LEU A 166 0.31 -2.19 13.30
C LEU A 166 -0.20 -1.14 14.29
N ALA A 167 0.35 -1.09 15.50
CA ALA A 167 0.03 -0.06 16.48
C ALA A 167 0.57 1.31 16.07
N TYR A 168 1.75 1.34 15.43
CA TYR A 168 2.36 2.56 14.90
C TYR A 168 1.67 3.09 13.62
N ARG A 169 0.87 2.25 12.95
CA ARG A 169 0.18 2.57 11.69
C ARG A 169 -1.31 2.91 11.86
N GLN A 170 -1.82 2.93 13.10
CA GLN A 170 -3.20 3.31 13.43
C GLN A 170 -3.31 4.81 13.72
#